data_AF-A0A947A4Z3-F1
#
_entry.id   AF-A0A947A4Z3-F1
#
_cell.length_a   1.000
_cell.length_b   1.000
_cell.length_c   1.000
_cell.angle_alpha   90.00
_cell.angle_beta   90.00
_cell.angle_gamma   90.00
#
_symmetry.space_group_name_H-M   'P 1'
#
loop_
_entity.id
_entity.type
_entity.pdbx_description
1 polymer ?
#
loop_
_entity_poly.entity_id
_entity_poly.type
_entity_poly.pdbx_seq_one_letter_code
_entity_poly.pdbx_strand_id
1 'polypeptide(L)'
;VGIVCVSLYPLEKWFVRNKIKNELILDLASNFALGIGDKRIDYIQGIDNYYRDVEDQYQFYLQLDGKEFRLPEGRFRYKLVRNYEEIAEIQKSEYGSKGVRTICVVISIEGLHVLNTGLRQPHSETEVLKNLEKIRNWEFRPFFITYAHHFWNHLCGHAESLSGIILKYTDQSEGMDTGFTPLGRKVLKRLLDNSDGKRILIDIKHMSPLARQEYYSLMDSGDPNYRDIPIIISHGACNGLASHQQQTITFPDTGTKLNPVSINFYDDEILRLAKSGGIIGLQLDERRIAHPDTLKATKKSLKRSKIMHYRSALLWNQIEHIATVLDSHDMFAWGCMGIGSDFDGIIDSLNGFWTSAELPFLADFLERHAYNYMQNPKLKQEKNLINADEIVARIMGGNAIEFMRTNYT
;
A
#
# COMPACT_ATOMS: atom_id res chain seq x y z
N VAL A 1 14.72 -0.93 16.92
CA VAL A 1 14.55 -0.30 15.60
C VAL A 1 13.08 -0.17 15.23
N GLY A 2 12.67 0.96 14.67
CA GLY A 2 11.44 1.09 13.89
C GLY A 2 11.76 0.95 12.40
N ILE A 3 10.79 0.51 11.59
CA ILE A 3 10.93 0.42 10.13
C ILE A 3 9.73 1.14 9.52
N VAL A 4 9.96 1.96 8.50
CA VAL A 4 8.92 2.60 7.71
C VAL A 4 9.25 2.46 6.22
N CYS A 5 8.26 2.07 5.42
CA CYS A 5 8.32 2.22 3.98
C CYS A 5 7.74 3.59 3.63
N VAL A 6 8.57 4.47 3.06
CA VAL A 6 8.12 5.78 2.59
C VAL A 6 7.97 5.73 1.08
N SER A 7 6.80 6.13 0.61
CA SER A 7 6.54 6.21 -0.82
C SER A 7 6.93 7.58 -1.35
N LEU A 8 7.81 7.62 -2.34
CA LEU A 8 7.97 8.81 -3.17
C LEU A 8 6.72 8.91 -4.06
N TYR A 9 6.07 10.05 -3.97
CA TYR A 9 4.78 10.29 -4.59
C TYR A 9 4.71 11.70 -5.17
N PRO A 10 5.19 11.92 -6.41
CA PRO A 10 4.84 13.12 -7.16
C PRO A 10 3.32 13.22 -7.32
N LEU A 11 2.70 14.18 -6.62
CA LEU A 11 1.24 14.36 -6.67
C LEU A 11 0.82 14.55 -8.13
N GLU A 12 -0.14 13.75 -8.58
CA GLU A 12 -0.62 13.81 -9.96
C GLU A 12 -1.30 15.17 -10.22
N LYS A 13 -0.86 15.88 -11.26
CA LYS A 13 -1.35 17.19 -11.70
C LYS A 13 -2.87 17.27 -11.78
N TRP A 14 -3.52 16.17 -12.11
CA TRP A 14 -4.96 16.07 -12.30
C TRP A 14 -5.75 16.13 -10.98
N PHE A 15 -5.11 16.04 -9.81
CA PHE A 15 -5.74 16.41 -8.55
C PHE A 15 -6.09 17.91 -8.48
N VAL A 16 -5.26 18.76 -9.07
CA VAL A 16 -5.33 20.23 -8.89
C VAL A 16 -5.65 21.01 -10.17
N ARG A 17 -5.67 20.35 -11.33
CA ARG A 17 -6.12 20.92 -12.62
C ARG A 17 -7.20 20.05 -13.25
N ASN A 18 -8.46 20.22 -12.82
CA ASN A 18 -9.62 19.64 -13.49
C ASN A 18 -10.84 20.57 -13.38
N LYS A 19 -11.63 20.72 -14.46
CA LYS A 19 -12.97 21.38 -14.64
C LYS A 19 -13.36 22.62 -13.79
N ILE A 20 -12.46 23.22 -13.03
CA ILE A 20 -12.73 24.24 -12.01
C ILE A 20 -12.31 25.60 -12.55
N LYS A 21 -13.27 26.50 -12.73
CA LYS A 21 -13.07 27.89 -13.17
C LYS A 21 -13.13 28.92 -12.03
N ASN A 22 -13.29 28.48 -10.78
CA ASN A 22 -13.66 29.35 -9.66
C ASN A 22 -12.67 29.24 -8.49
N GLU A 23 -12.16 30.38 -8.03
CA GLU A 23 -11.14 30.51 -6.97
C GLU A 23 -11.55 29.84 -5.64
N LEU A 24 -12.85 29.73 -5.37
CA LEU A 24 -13.40 29.11 -4.16
C LEU A 24 -13.09 27.60 -4.02
N ILE A 25 -12.76 26.92 -5.13
CA ILE A 25 -12.48 25.47 -5.13
C ILE A 25 -10.96 25.20 -5.02
N LEU A 26 -10.11 26.18 -5.36
CA LEU A 26 -8.69 26.16 -5.02
C LEU A 26 -8.50 26.14 -3.49
N ASP A 27 -9.32 26.91 -2.76
CA ASP A 27 -9.36 26.90 -1.28
C ASP A 27 -9.82 25.56 -0.68
N LEU A 28 -10.61 24.77 -1.42
CA LEU A 28 -11.04 23.46 -0.94
C LEU A 28 -10.02 22.37 -1.26
N ALA A 29 -9.31 22.51 -2.38
CA ALA A 29 -8.17 21.68 -2.76
C ALA A 29 -6.93 21.97 -1.87
N SER A 30 -6.76 23.21 -1.40
CA SER A 30 -5.74 23.57 -0.39
C SER A 30 -6.09 23.06 1.00
N ASN A 31 -7.38 22.98 1.35
CA ASN A 31 -7.87 22.33 2.57
C ASN A 31 -7.99 20.79 2.46
N PHE A 32 -7.67 20.19 1.31
CA PHE A 32 -7.84 18.77 1.08
C PHE A 32 -6.64 17.96 1.58
N ALA A 33 -6.77 17.48 2.83
CA ALA A 33 -6.21 16.23 3.35
C ALA A 33 -4.68 16.00 3.40
N LEU A 34 -3.80 16.90 2.93
CA LEU A 34 -2.35 16.61 2.86
C LEU A 34 -1.43 17.66 3.52
N GLY A 35 -1.97 18.74 4.08
CA GLY A 35 -1.14 19.84 4.61
C GLY A 35 -0.22 20.47 3.54
N ILE A 36 -0.57 20.32 2.27
CA ILE A 36 0.22 20.81 1.13
C ILE A 36 0.03 22.33 1.03
N GLY A 37 1.12 23.07 1.23
CA GLY A 37 1.10 24.53 1.13
C GLY A 37 0.90 25.03 -0.30
N ASP A 38 0.36 26.24 -0.45
CA ASP A 38 0.01 26.88 -1.73
C ASP A 38 1.14 26.81 -2.77
N LYS A 39 2.39 27.03 -2.35
CA LYS A 39 3.57 26.94 -3.23
C LYS A 39 3.73 25.58 -3.91
N ARG A 40 3.38 24.50 -3.21
CA ARG A 40 3.46 23.15 -3.75
C ARG A 40 2.30 22.90 -4.72
N ILE A 41 1.11 23.42 -4.44
CA ILE A 41 -0.03 23.39 -5.37
C ILE A 41 0.33 24.11 -6.67
N ASP A 42 0.87 25.33 -6.59
CA ASP A 42 1.30 26.11 -7.75
C ASP A 42 2.34 25.36 -8.59
N TYR A 43 3.33 24.75 -7.93
CA TYR A 43 4.32 23.90 -8.59
C TYR A 43 3.66 22.74 -9.34
N ILE A 44 2.73 22.02 -8.71
CA ILE A 44 2.05 20.86 -9.32
C ILE A 44 1.15 21.30 -10.48
N GLN A 45 0.49 22.46 -10.39
CA GLN A 45 -0.28 22.99 -11.52
C GLN A 45 0.61 23.36 -12.72
N GLY A 46 1.84 23.80 -12.45
CA GLY A 46 2.86 24.14 -13.43
C GLY A 46 3.67 22.94 -13.95
N ILE A 47 3.60 21.78 -13.30
CA ILE A 47 4.51 20.66 -13.57
C ILE A 47 4.43 20.20 -15.03
N ASP A 48 5.60 20.06 -15.63
CA ASP A 48 5.84 19.56 -16.99
C ASP A 48 6.80 18.35 -17.01
N ASN A 49 7.32 17.97 -15.83
CA ASN A 49 8.25 16.88 -15.68
C ASN A 49 8.11 16.20 -14.31
N TYR A 50 7.43 15.06 -14.24
CA TYR A 50 7.30 14.30 -12.98
C TYR A 50 8.61 13.64 -12.53
N TYR A 51 9.51 13.36 -13.48
CA TYR A 51 10.79 12.73 -13.14
C TYR A 51 11.68 13.68 -12.32
N ARG A 52 11.66 14.98 -12.63
CA ARG A 52 12.34 15.98 -11.80
C ARG A 52 11.77 16.02 -10.38
N ASP A 53 10.45 15.93 -10.25
CA ASP A 53 9.78 15.98 -8.95
C ASP A 53 10.10 14.75 -8.08
N VAL A 54 10.16 13.54 -8.65
CA VAL A 54 10.59 12.36 -7.89
C VAL A 54 12.06 12.45 -7.48
N GLU A 55 12.93 13.04 -8.32
CA GLU A 55 14.32 13.31 -7.96
C GLU A 55 14.40 14.29 -6.79
N ASP A 56 13.63 15.39 -6.81
CA ASP A 56 13.59 16.37 -5.72
C ASP A 56 13.10 15.72 -4.39
N GLN A 57 12.09 14.84 -4.45
CA GLN A 57 11.63 14.07 -3.28
C GLN A 57 12.68 13.09 -2.76
N TYR A 58 13.36 12.36 -3.66
CA TYR A 58 14.46 11.47 -3.30
C TYR A 58 15.59 12.24 -2.61
N GLN A 59 15.98 13.39 -3.17
CA GLN A 59 16.98 14.28 -2.56
C GLN A 59 16.55 14.82 -1.21
N PHE A 60 15.27 15.14 -1.00
CA PHE A 60 14.75 15.58 0.29
C PHE A 60 14.99 14.53 1.39
N TYR A 61 14.68 13.26 1.13
CA TYR A 61 14.91 12.18 2.11
C TYR A 61 16.40 11.95 2.42
N LEU A 62 17.29 12.13 1.43
CA LEU A 62 18.74 12.04 1.64
C LEU A 62 19.28 13.09 2.63
N GLN A 63 18.63 14.26 2.76
CA GLN A 63 19.14 15.36 3.58
C GLN A 63 19.31 15.02 5.07
N LEU A 64 18.53 14.06 5.57
CA LEU A 64 18.55 13.67 6.98
C LEU A 64 19.15 12.29 7.23
N ASP A 65 19.67 11.60 6.19
CA ASP A 65 20.24 10.27 6.36
C ASP A 65 21.36 10.23 7.40
N GLY A 66 21.23 9.31 8.37
CA GLY A 66 22.19 9.09 9.43
C GLY A 66 22.21 10.17 10.53
N LYS A 67 21.38 11.21 10.44
CA LYS A 67 21.35 12.28 11.45
C LYS A 67 20.71 11.81 12.75
N GLU A 68 21.36 12.14 13.86
CA GLU A 68 20.84 11.90 15.21
C GLU A 68 20.16 13.17 15.75
N PHE A 69 19.02 12.96 16.42
CA PHE A 69 18.23 13.98 17.07
C PHE A 69 18.06 13.63 18.54
N ARG A 70 18.10 14.64 19.41
CA ARG A 70 17.82 14.50 20.84
C ARG A 70 16.46 15.10 21.14
N LEU A 71 15.54 14.24 21.60
CA LEU A 71 14.22 14.62 22.09
C LEU A 71 14.14 14.32 23.60
N PRO A 72 13.14 14.85 24.34
CA PRO A 72 12.95 14.55 25.76
C PRO A 72 12.89 13.05 26.07
N GLU A 73 12.37 12.25 25.13
CA GLU A 73 12.17 10.81 25.26
C GLU A 73 13.42 9.98 24.96
N GLY A 74 14.48 10.60 24.39
CA GLY A 74 15.73 9.92 24.06
C GLY A 74 16.45 10.44 22.83
N ARG A 75 17.42 9.66 22.34
CA ARG A 75 18.11 9.92 21.07
C ARG A 75 17.49 9.09 19.97
N PHE A 76 17.27 9.70 18.83
CA PHE A 76 16.64 9.09 17.67
C PHE A 76 17.51 9.29 16.43
N ARG A 77 17.50 8.33 15.52
CA ARG A 77 18.22 8.43 14.25
C ARG A 77 17.29 8.07 13.11
N TYR A 78 17.28 8.91 12.08
CA TYR A 78 16.69 8.59 10.80
C TYR A 78 17.78 7.94 9.93
N LYS A 79 17.50 6.77 9.34
CA LYS A 79 18.48 6.08 8.50
C LYS A 79 17.81 5.47 7.26
N LEU A 80 18.19 5.92 6.08
CA LEU A 80 17.89 5.22 4.84
C LEU A 80 18.71 3.94 4.78
N VAL A 81 18.07 2.85 4.36
CA VAL A 81 18.68 1.52 4.26
C VAL A 81 18.58 1.01 2.82
N ARG A 82 19.49 0.11 2.43
CA ARG A 82 19.54 -0.44 1.06
C ARG A 82 18.92 -1.82 0.94
N ASN A 83 18.94 -2.58 2.03
CA ASN A 83 18.48 -3.96 2.12
C ASN A 83 18.16 -4.33 3.57
N TYR A 84 17.70 -5.56 3.78
CA TYR A 84 17.36 -6.06 5.10
C TYR A 84 18.59 -6.30 5.98
N GLU A 85 19.74 -6.62 5.41
CA GLU A 85 20.98 -6.84 6.15
C GLU A 85 21.36 -5.60 6.98
N GLU A 86 21.26 -4.39 6.41
CA GLU A 86 21.50 -3.14 7.14
C GLU A 86 20.50 -2.96 8.30
N ILE A 87 19.23 -3.32 8.11
CA ILE A 87 18.21 -3.27 9.17
C ILE A 87 18.59 -4.22 10.31
N ALA A 88 18.97 -5.46 9.97
CA ALA A 88 19.35 -6.49 10.95
C ALA A 88 20.62 -6.10 11.73
N GLU A 89 21.60 -5.48 11.07
CA GLU A 89 22.81 -4.96 11.72
C GLU A 89 22.48 -3.83 12.71
N ILE A 90 21.62 -2.89 12.31
CA ILE A 90 21.15 -1.82 13.20
C ILE A 90 20.40 -2.40 14.39
N GLN A 91 19.46 -3.33 14.17
CA GLN A 91 18.73 -4.01 15.24
C GLN A 91 19.66 -4.69 16.25
N LYS A 92 20.67 -5.42 15.75
CA LYS A 92 21.66 -6.09 16.60
C LYS A 92 22.51 -5.09 17.38
N SER A 93 22.89 -3.98 16.77
CA SER A 93 23.68 -2.93 17.43
C SER A 93 22.93 -2.21 18.55
N GLU A 94 21.60 -2.10 18.43
CA GLU A 94 20.76 -1.41 19.40
C GLU A 94 20.27 -2.32 20.53
N TYR A 95 20.29 -3.64 20.34
CA TYR A 95 19.77 -4.61 21.29
C TYR A 95 20.42 -4.47 22.68
N GLY A 96 19.59 -4.28 23.71
CA GLY A 96 20.03 -4.13 25.11
C GLY A 96 20.72 -2.79 25.44
N SER A 97 20.93 -1.91 24.45
CA SER A 97 21.48 -0.59 24.66
C SER A 97 20.38 0.43 25.00
N LYS A 98 20.59 1.29 26.01
CA LYS A 98 19.80 2.54 26.19
C LYS A 98 20.26 3.64 25.21
N GLY A 99 20.69 3.23 24.02
CA GLY A 99 21.38 4.04 23.02
C GLY A 99 20.43 4.91 22.19
N VAL A 100 20.77 5.04 20.91
CA VAL A 100 19.98 5.76 19.90
C VAL A 100 18.90 4.81 19.38
N ARG A 101 17.67 5.28 19.23
CA ARG A 101 16.57 4.54 18.57
C ARG A 101 16.55 4.89 17.09
N THR A 102 16.87 3.95 16.22
CA THR A 102 16.85 4.20 14.77
C THR A 102 15.47 3.88 14.16
N ILE A 103 15.03 4.74 13.26
CA ILE A 103 13.96 4.48 12.30
C ILE A 103 14.64 4.19 10.96
N CYS A 104 14.59 2.94 10.53
CA CYS A 104 15.04 2.53 9.21
C CYS A 104 13.99 2.90 8.18
N VAL A 105 14.41 3.60 7.12
CA VAL A 105 13.55 4.11 6.07
C VAL A 105 13.85 3.38 4.78
N VAL A 106 12.84 2.65 4.30
CA VAL A 106 12.86 1.91 3.04
C VAL A 106 12.12 2.74 2.00
N ILE A 107 12.74 2.99 0.85
CA ILE A 107 12.12 3.74 -0.24
C ILE A 107 11.16 2.82 -1.03
N SER A 108 9.97 3.32 -1.34
CA SER A 108 9.08 2.82 -2.41
C SER A 108 8.68 3.99 -3.32
N ILE A 109 8.01 3.70 -4.44
CA ILE A 109 7.38 4.73 -5.28
C ILE A 109 5.93 4.35 -5.53
N GLU A 110 5.03 5.33 -5.51
CA GLU A 110 3.63 5.13 -5.85
C GLU A 110 3.25 5.85 -7.15
N GLY A 111 2.96 5.04 -8.17
CA GLY A 111 2.62 5.48 -9.52
C GLY A 111 3.85 5.66 -10.43
N LEU A 112 3.86 5.00 -11.58
CA LEU A 112 4.95 5.13 -12.56
C LEU A 112 4.87 6.35 -13.48
N HIS A 113 3.93 7.28 -13.26
CA HIS A 113 3.97 8.59 -13.92
C HIS A 113 5.27 9.35 -13.64
N VAL A 114 5.98 8.98 -12.56
CA VAL A 114 7.35 9.45 -12.25
C VAL A 114 8.36 9.21 -13.37
N LEU A 115 8.10 8.32 -14.32
CA LEU A 115 8.95 8.13 -15.50
C LEU A 115 8.78 9.23 -16.57
N ASN A 116 8.12 10.34 -16.18
CA ASN A 116 7.72 11.45 -17.01
C ASN A 116 6.60 11.10 -18.01
N THR A 117 5.56 10.44 -17.51
CA THR A 117 4.33 10.12 -18.26
C THR A 117 3.10 10.64 -17.52
N GLY A 118 1.89 10.40 -18.03
CA GLY A 118 0.65 10.83 -17.36
C GLY A 118 0.35 12.33 -17.35
N LEU A 119 1.12 13.15 -18.08
CA LEU A 119 0.85 14.60 -18.26
C LEU A 119 -0.13 14.92 -19.42
N ARG A 120 -0.80 13.90 -20.00
CA ARG A 120 -1.62 14.02 -21.22
C ARG A 120 -0.88 14.70 -22.39
N GLN A 121 0.42 14.42 -22.48
CA GLN A 121 1.32 14.88 -23.54
C GLN A 121 2.00 13.67 -24.18
N PRO A 122 2.52 13.81 -25.42
CA PRO A 122 3.37 12.79 -26.02
C PRO A 122 4.55 12.43 -25.10
N HIS A 123 4.86 11.15 -25.01
CA HIS A 123 5.95 10.62 -24.20
C HIS A 123 6.90 9.79 -25.08
N SER A 124 8.17 9.74 -24.71
CA SER A 124 9.20 9.00 -25.44
C SER A 124 9.56 7.71 -24.72
N GLU A 125 9.48 6.57 -25.41
CA GLU A 125 9.96 5.28 -24.88
C GLU A 125 11.42 5.37 -24.42
N THR A 126 12.27 6.06 -25.20
CA THR A 126 13.69 6.24 -24.85
C THR A 126 13.86 7.02 -23.56
N GLU A 127 13.05 8.07 -23.34
CA GLU A 127 13.10 8.85 -22.10
C GLU A 127 12.61 8.04 -20.91
N VAL A 128 11.47 7.35 -21.05
CA VAL A 128 10.88 6.51 -20.00
C VAL A 128 11.86 5.44 -19.55
N LEU A 129 12.49 4.72 -20.48
CA LEU A 129 13.47 3.69 -20.15
C LEU A 129 14.76 4.29 -19.57
N LYS A 130 15.20 5.46 -20.04
CA LYS A 130 16.36 6.16 -19.47
C LYS A 130 16.11 6.58 -18.02
N ASN A 131 14.94 7.12 -17.72
CA ASN A 131 14.53 7.52 -16.37
C ASN A 131 14.39 6.31 -15.45
N LEU A 132 13.83 5.20 -15.96
CA LEU A 132 13.77 3.93 -15.23
C LEU A 132 15.16 3.43 -14.84
N GLU A 133 16.13 3.48 -15.77
CA GLU A 133 17.50 3.07 -15.46
C GLU A 133 18.14 3.95 -14.38
N LYS A 134 17.85 5.25 -14.35
CA LYS A 134 18.35 6.11 -13.26
C LYS A 134 17.80 5.68 -11.90
N ILE A 135 16.49 5.43 -11.80
CA ILE A 135 15.83 4.98 -10.55
C ILE A 135 16.43 3.65 -10.07
N ARG A 136 16.63 2.68 -10.98
CA ARG A 136 17.26 1.40 -10.67
C ARG A 136 18.68 1.51 -10.13
N ASN A 137 19.38 2.59 -10.48
CA ASN A 137 20.75 2.85 -10.09
C ASN A 137 20.86 3.85 -8.92
N TRP A 138 19.74 4.25 -8.31
CA TRP A 138 19.79 5.01 -7.06
C TRP A 138 20.46 4.21 -5.94
N GLU A 139 21.17 4.93 -5.08
CA GLU A 139 21.83 4.35 -3.91
C GLU A 139 20.84 3.65 -2.98
N PHE A 140 19.73 4.33 -2.65
CA PHE A 140 18.59 3.75 -1.94
C PHE A 140 17.48 3.44 -2.95
N ARG A 141 17.72 2.39 -3.74
CA ARG A 141 16.78 1.90 -4.75
C ARG A 141 15.44 1.56 -4.11
N PRO A 142 14.30 1.88 -4.77
CA PRO A 142 12.99 1.48 -4.29
C PRO A 142 12.90 -0.03 -4.11
N PHE A 143 12.41 -0.49 -2.95
CA PHE A 143 12.17 -1.90 -2.70
C PHE A 143 11.04 -2.43 -3.59
N PHE A 144 9.95 -1.67 -3.68
CA PHE A 144 8.83 -1.94 -4.57
C PHE A 144 8.26 -0.64 -5.15
N ILE A 145 7.50 -0.78 -6.25
CA ILE A 145 6.81 0.33 -6.90
C ILE A 145 5.35 -0.05 -7.18
N THR A 146 4.42 0.81 -6.77
CA THR A 146 3.03 0.75 -7.17
C THR A 146 2.92 1.20 -8.62
N TYR A 147 2.50 0.30 -9.51
CA TYR A 147 2.65 0.53 -10.95
C TYR A 147 1.69 1.61 -11.47
N ALA A 148 0.46 1.59 -10.99
CA ALA A 148 -0.62 2.50 -11.33
C ALA A 148 -0.97 3.37 -10.11
N HIS A 149 -1.75 4.43 -10.32
CA HIS A 149 -2.25 5.26 -9.22
C HIS A 149 -3.67 5.79 -9.54
N HIS A 150 -3.96 7.07 -9.29
CA HIS A 150 -5.31 7.59 -9.50
C HIS A 150 -5.59 7.99 -10.95
N PHE A 151 -4.59 8.34 -11.76
CA PHE A 151 -4.81 8.75 -13.14
C PHE A 151 -3.96 7.93 -14.12
N TRP A 152 -4.33 8.04 -15.41
CA TRP A 152 -3.59 7.39 -16.48
C TRP A 152 -2.14 7.82 -16.54
N ASN A 153 -1.23 6.84 -16.45
CA ASN A 153 0.21 7.07 -16.58
C ASN A 153 0.78 6.66 -17.95
N HIS A 154 -0.05 6.32 -18.94
CA HIS A 154 0.35 5.77 -20.25
C HIS A 154 1.02 4.38 -20.24
N LEU A 155 1.16 3.72 -19.08
CA LEU A 155 1.87 2.45 -18.94
C LEU A 155 0.93 1.30 -18.56
N CYS A 156 -0.02 1.53 -17.66
CA CYS A 156 -0.88 0.49 -17.10
C CYS A 156 -2.23 1.06 -16.66
N GLY A 157 -3.31 0.32 -16.91
CA GLY A 157 -4.63 0.75 -16.49
C GLY A 157 -4.82 0.68 -14.98
N HIS A 158 -5.63 1.59 -14.48
CA HIS A 158 -5.91 1.73 -13.05
C HIS A 158 -7.39 1.45 -12.75
N ALA A 159 -7.68 1.14 -11.49
CA ALA A 159 -9.04 1.03 -10.96
C ALA A 159 -9.58 2.42 -10.56
N GLU A 160 -10.89 2.54 -10.41
CA GLU A 160 -11.52 3.74 -9.85
C GLU A 160 -11.16 3.89 -8.36
N SER A 161 -10.61 5.04 -7.99
CA SER A 161 -9.92 5.21 -6.71
C SER A 161 -10.22 6.54 -6.01
N LEU A 162 -11.03 7.41 -6.61
CA LEU A 162 -11.55 8.62 -5.96
C LEU A 162 -13.00 8.41 -5.56
N SER A 163 -13.47 9.20 -4.60
CA SER A 163 -14.86 9.15 -4.13
C SER A 163 -15.34 10.53 -3.69
N GLY A 164 -16.66 10.66 -3.53
CA GLY A 164 -17.28 11.87 -2.97
C GLY A 164 -16.97 13.13 -3.78
N ILE A 165 -16.54 14.18 -3.09
CA ILE A 165 -16.33 15.49 -3.70
C ILE A 165 -15.17 15.51 -4.68
N ILE A 166 -14.10 14.73 -4.44
CA ILE A 166 -12.95 14.70 -5.36
C ILE A 166 -13.39 14.14 -6.70
N LEU A 167 -14.05 12.98 -6.71
CA LEU A 167 -14.53 12.32 -7.94
C LEU A 167 -15.45 13.25 -8.76
N LYS A 168 -16.23 14.11 -8.09
CA LYS A 168 -17.10 15.09 -8.76
C LYS A 168 -16.31 16.13 -9.58
N TYR A 169 -15.10 16.47 -9.15
CA TYR A 169 -14.28 17.52 -9.74
C TYR A 169 -13.06 17.01 -10.51
N THR A 170 -12.79 15.72 -10.49
CA THR A 170 -11.69 15.08 -11.23
C THR A 170 -12.21 14.13 -12.31
N ASP A 171 -11.39 13.87 -13.33
CA ASP A 171 -11.71 12.89 -14.38
C ASP A 171 -10.64 11.79 -14.42
N GLN A 172 -11.03 10.59 -13.97
CA GLN A 172 -10.22 9.37 -13.95
C GLN A 172 -10.48 8.46 -15.16
N SER A 173 -11.34 8.84 -16.11
CA SER A 173 -11.83 7.91 -17.14
C SER A 173 -10.76 7.41 -18.11
N GLU A 174 -9.73 8.21 -18.36
CA GLU A 174 -8.64 7.86 -19.25
C GLU A 174 -7.87 6.65 -18.71
N GLY A 175 -7.71 5.59 -19.50
CA GLY A 175 -6.93 4.42 -19.12
C GLY A 175 -7.52 3.55 -18.00
N MET A 176 -8.63 3.95 -17.39
CA MET A 176 -9.32 3.18 -16.36
C MET A 176 -9.78 1.81 -16.90
N ASP A 177 -9.65 0.78 -16.07
CA ASP A 177 -10.04 -0.60 -16.37
C ASP A 177 -9.32 -1.26 -17.57
N THR A 178 -8.26 -0.62 -18.11
CA THR A 178 -7.44 -1.18 -19.20
C THR A 178 -6.24 -2.01 -18.68
N GLY A 179 -5.56 -2.75 -19.55
CA GLY A 179 -4.36 -3.54 -19.23
C GLY A 179 -3.04 -2.76 -19.35
N PHE A 180 -1.93 -3.47 -19.53
CA PHE A 180 -0.64 -2.84 -19.82
C PHE A 180 -0.53 -2.41 -21.30
N THR A 181 0.04 -1.23 -21.52
CA THR A 181 0.46 -0.79 -22.86
C THR A 181 1.73 -1.54 -23.31
N PRO A 182 2.08 -1.53 -24.62
CA PRO A 182 3.35 -2.11 -25.07
C PRO A 182 4.58 -1.53 -24.35
N LEU A 183 4.59 -0.22 -24.12
CA LEU A 183 5.65 0.44 -23.35
C LEU A 183 5.61 0.01 -21.86
N GLY A 184 4.42 -0.07 -21.28
CA GLY A 184 4.23 -0.60 -19.93
C GLY A 184 4.80 -2.02 -19.77
N ARG A 185 4.57 -2.92 -20.72
CA ARG A 185 5.16 -4.27 -20.66
C ARG A 185 6.68 -4.24 -20.69
N LYS A 186 7.32 -3.32 -21.43
CA LYS A 186 8.79 -3.16 -21.43
C LYS A 186 9.29 -2.67 -20.07
N VAL A 187 8.62 -1.67 -19.48
CA VAL A 187 8.94 -1.16 -18.14
C VAL A 187 8.78 -2.24 -17.07
N LEU A 188 7.66 -2.97 -17.07
CA LEU A 188 7.40 -4.09 -16.17
C LEU A 188 8.50 -5.16 -16.24
N LYS A 189 8.83 -5.62 -17.46
CA LYS A 189 9.90 -6.62 -17.65
C LYS A 189 11.24 -6.11 -17.15
N ARG A 190 11.57 -4.86 -17.42
CA ARG A 190 12.83 -4.29 -16.92
C ARG A 190 12.81 -4.21 -15.39
N LEU A 191 11.76 -3.67 -14.74
CA LEU A 191 11.68 -3.63 -13.27
C LEU A 191 11.92 -5.01 -12.61
N LEU A 192 11.40 -6.08 -13.20
CA LEU A 192 11.51 -7.44 -12.66
C LEU A 192 12.80 -8.18 -13.05
N ASP A 193 13.52 -7.69 -14.04
CA ASP A 193 14.80 -8.24 -14.48
C ASP A 193 15.85 -8.10 -13.37
N ASN A 194 16.33 -9.25 -12.89
CA ASN A 194 17.29 -9.36 -11.80
C ASN A 194 18.68 -9.81 -12.26
N SER A 195 18.97 -9.78 -13.56
CA SER A 195 20.28 -10.19 -14.11
C SER A 195 21.46 -9.39 -13.53
N ASP A 196 21.22 -8.16 -13.07
CA ASP A 196 22.19 -7.26 -12.45
C ASP A 196 22.00 -7.11 -10.92
N GLY A 197 21.12 -7.91 -10.31
CA GLY A 197 20.78 -7.79 -8.89
C GLY A 197 19.96 -6.52 -8.56
N LYS A 198 19.31 -5.91 -9.56
CA LYS A 198 18.57 -4.65 -9.40
C LYS A 198 17.07 -4.74 -9.64
N ARG A 199 16.48 -5.90 -9.36
CA ARG A 199 15.02 -6.05 -9.35
C ARG A 199 14.37 -5.04 -8.40
N ILE A 200 13.26 -4.49 -8.86
CA ILE A 200 12.32 -3.70 -8.07
C ILE A 200 10.97 -4.42 -8.15
N LEU A 201 10.39 -4.75 -6.99
CA LEU A 201 9.15 -5.51 -6.92
C LEU A 201 7.95 -4.65 -7.33
N ILE A 202 6.87 -5.31 -7.75
CA ILE A 202 5.66 -4.64 -8.21
C ILE A 202 4.59 -4.74 -7.12
N ASP A 203 4.13 -3.58 -6.70
CA ASP A 203 2.90 -3.44 -5.92
C ASP A 203 1.71 -3.27 -6.88
N ILE A 204 0.72 -4.15 -6.72
CA ILE A 204 -0.44 -4.23 -7.62
C ILE A 204 -1.61 -3.36 -7.15
N LYS A 205 -1.46 -2.62 -6.06
CA LYS A 205 -2.44 -1.61 -5.64
C LYS A 205 -2.67 -0.58 -6.77
N HIS A 206 -3.90 -0.08 -6.85
CA HIS A 206 -4.44 0.79 -7.90
C HIS A 206 -4.51 0.22 -9.32
N MET A 207 -3.82 -0.88 -9.65
CA MET A 207 -3.97 -1.51 -10.97
C MET A 207 -5.42 -1.94 -11.20
N SER A 208 -5.87 -1.83 -12.45
CA SER A 208 -7.15 -2.40 -12.85
C SER A 208 -7.15 -3.94 -12.67
N PRO A 209 -8.32 -4.58 -12.55
CA PRO A 209 -8.41 -6.04 -12.57
C PRO A 209 -7.76 -6.67 -13.82
N LEU A 210 -7.94 -6.05 -15.00
CA LEU A 210 -7.32 -6.53 -16.24
C LEU A 210 -5.79 -6.47 -16.18
N ALA A 211 -5.22 -5.36 -15.72
CA ALA A 211 -3.77 -5.24 -15.56
C ALA A 211 -3.21 -6.27 -14.57
N ARG A 212 -3.89 -6.49 -13.43
CA ARG A 212 -3.50 -7.53 -12.46
C ARG A 212 -3.49 -8.92 -13.09
N GLN A 213 -4.52 -9.27 -13.88
CA GLN A 213 -4.59 -10.53 -14.60
C GLN A 213 -3.45 -10.72 -15.62
N GLU A 214 -3.08 -9.67 -16.34
CA GLU A 214 -1.93 -9.71 -17.24
C GLU A 214 -0.61 -9.88 -16.50
N TYR A 215 -0.45 -9.25 -15.33
CA TYR A 215 0.72 -9.45 -14.46
C TYR A 215 0.79 -10.89 -13.96
N TYR A 216 -0.35 -11.46 -13.55
CA TYR A 216 -0.43 -12.85 -13.14
C TYR A 216 -0.05 -13.80 -14.28
N SER A 217 -0.55 -13.53 -15.49
CA SER A 217 -0.23 -14.30 -16.69
C SER A 217 1.26 -14.26 -17.03
N LEU A 218 1.96 -13.14 -16.75
CA LEU A 218 3.41 -13.04 -16.89
C LEU A 218 4.13 -13.97 -15.90
N MET A 219 3.69 -14.02 -14.64
CA MET A 219 4.25 -14.94 -13.63
C MET A 219 3.98 -16.41 -13.98
N ASP A 220 2.85 -16.71 -14.61
CA ASP A 220 2.46 -18.07 -15.03
C ASP A 220 3.07 -18.48 -16.39
N SER A 221 3.86 -17.61 -17.02
CA SER A 221 4.44 -17.84 -18.36
C SER A 221 5.46 -18.99 -18.44
N GLY A 222 5.95 -19.46 -17.28
CA GLY A 222 7.03 -20.45 -17.20
C GLY A 222 8.44 -19.87 -17.38
N ASP A 223 8.58 -18.56 -17.61
CA ASP A 223 9.88 -17.88 -17.61
C ASP A 223 10.49 -17.90 -16.19
N PRO A 224 11.69 -18.49 -16.00
CA PRO A 224 12.34 -18.55 -14.70
C PRO A 224 12.57 -17.17 -14.05
N ASN A 225 12.65 -16.09 -14.83
CA ASN A 225 12.82 -14.73 -14.30
C ASN A 225 11.59 -14.25 -13.53
N TYR A 226 10.40 -14.75 -13.85
CA TYR A 226 9.16 -14.37 -13.18
C TYR A 226 8.64 -15.41 -12.19
N ARG A 227 9.37 -16.53 -12.06
CA ARG A 227 9.09 -17.57 -11.07
C ARG A 227 9.33 -17.02 -9.66
N ASP A 228 8.45 -17.39 -8.74
CA ASP A 228 8.58 -17.09 -7.30
C ASP A 228 8.67 -15.58 -6.96
N ILE A 229 8.17 -14.68 -7.83
CA ILE A 229 8.03 -13.26 -7.49
C ILE A 229 6.88 -13.10 -6.48
N PRO A 230 7.12 -12.50 -5.31
CA PRO A 230 6.04 -12.23 -4.37
C PRO A 230 5.10 -11.14 -4.89
N ILE A 231 3.80 -11.33 -4.67
CA ILE A 231 2.81 -10.29 -4.91
C ILE A 231 2.78 -9.33 -3.72
N ILE A 232 2.90 -8.04 -3.98
CA ILE A 232 2.76 -6.99 -2.99
C ILE A 232 1.44 -6.28 -3.21
N ILE A 233 0.68 -6.12 -2.13
CA ILE A 233 -0.41 -5.15 -2.00
C ILE A 233 -0.02 -4.24 -0.85
N SER A 234 0.57 -3.09 -1.13
CA SER A 234 1.18 -2.27 -0.07
C SER A 234 0.14 -1.68 0.90
N HIS A 235 -1.04 -1.31 0.39
CA HIS A 235 -2.16 -0.77 1.15
C HIS A 235 -3.50 -1.14 0.48
N GLY A 236 -4.10 -2.27 0.85
CA GLY A 236 -5.30 -2.82 0.22
C GLY A 236 -6.37 -3.28 1.20
N ALA A 237 -7.49 -3.75 0.64
CA ALA A 237 -8.54 -4.46 1.35
C ALA A 237 -9.18 -5.48 0.42
N CYS A 238 -9.83 -6.50 1.00
CA CYS A 238 -10.63 -7.46 0.27
C CYS A 238 -11.99 -6.87 -0.09
N ASN A 239 -12.56 -7.32 -1.21
CA ASN A 239 -13.86 -6.89 -1.73
C ASN A 239 -14.99 -7.89 -1.44
N GLY A 240 -14.65 -9.10 -0.96
CA GLY A 240 -15.61 -10.15 -0.58
C GLY A 240 -16.17 -10.96 -1.74
N LEU A 241 -15.70 -10.74 -2.96
CA LEU A 241 -16.13 -11.41 -4.19
C LEU A 241 -15.10 -12.45 -4.61
N ALA A 242 -15.58 -13.55 -5.20
CA ALA A 242 -14.75 -14.69 -5.58
C ALA A 242 -13.65 -14.35 -6.60
N SER A 243 -14.01 -13.66 -7.69
CA SER A 243 -13.07 -13.19 -8.71
C SER A 243 -13.67 -12.04 -9.52
N HIS A 244 -12.84 -11.40 -10.37
CA HIS A 244 -13.32 -10.36 -11.27
C HIS A 244 -14.36 -10.88 -12.27
N GLN A 245 -14.17 -12.10 -12.78
CA GLN A 245 -15.10 -12.77 -13.70
C GLN A 245 -16.35 -13.32 -12.99
N GLN A 246 -16.19 -13.79 -11.74
CA GLN A 246 -17.27 -14.36 -10.93
C GLN A 246 -17.54 -13.48 -9.71
N GLN A 247 -18.36 -12.45 -9.89
CA GLN A 247 -18.70 -11.47 -8.85
C GLN A 247 -19.77 -12.02 -7.87
N THR A 248 -19.49 -13.18 -7.28
CA THR A 248 -20.33 -13.81 -6.25
C THR A 248 -19.63 -13.80 -4.90
N ILE A 249 -20.38 -13.67 -3.81
CA ILE A 249 -19.84 -13.77 -2.45
C ILE A 249 -19.76 -15.25 -2.04
N THR A 250 -18.55 -15.82 -2.01
CA THR A 250 -18.32 -17.21 -1.59
C THR A 250 -18.47 -17.39 -0.08
N PHE A 251 -18.14 -16.36 0.71
CA PHE A 251 -18.16 -16.39 2.18
C PHE A 251 -19.11 -15.33 2.76
N PRO A 252 -20.44 -15.58 2.82
CA PRO A 252 -21.42 -14.57 3.20
C PRO A 252 -21.20 -13.94 4.58
N ASP A 253 -20.72 -14.71 5.56
CA ASP A 253 -20.48 -14.27 6.94
C ASP A 253 -19.44 -13.15 7.08
N THR A 254 -18.49 -13.08 6.14
CA THR A 254 -17.38 -12.13 6.16
C THR A 254 -17.42 -11.22 4.95
N GLY A 255 -17.64 -11.76 3.75
CA GLY A 255 -17.60 -11.02 2.48
C GLY A 255 -18.67 -9.94 2.34
N THR A 256 -19.88 -10.14 2.86
CA THR A 256 -20.96 -9.13 2.82
C THR A 256 -20.62 -7.85 3.59
N LYS A 257 -19.65 -7.92 4.50
CA LYS A 257 -19.24 -6.76 5.30
C LYS A 257 -18.28 -5.84 4.57
N LEU A 258 -17.68 -6.29 3.46
CA LEU A 258 -16.56 -5.65 2.78
C LEU A 258 -17.05 -4.78 1.60
N ASN A 259 -16.21 -3.85 1.15
CA ASN A 259 -16.59 -2.95 0.05
C ASN A 259 -16.32 -3.59 -1.33
N PRO A 260 -17.35 -3.92 -2.14
CA PRO A 260 -17.22 -4.69 -3.38
C PRO A 260 -16.79 -3.81 -4.58
N VAL A 261 -15.66 -3.11 -4.44
CA VAL A 261 -15.10 -2.22 -5.47
C VAL A 261 -13.85 -2.83 -6.11
N SER A 262 -13.60 -2.55 -7.39
CA SER A 262 -12.52 -3.17 -8.18
C SER A 262 -11.10 -2.76 -7.79
N ILE A 263 -10.94 -1.69 -7.01
CA ILE A 263 -9.66 -1.31 -6.38
C ILE A 263 -9.28 -2.23 -5.21
N ASN A 264 -10.27 -2.90 -4.62
CA ASN A 264 -10.07 -3.91 -3.60
C ASN A 264 -9.90 -5.30 -4.26
N PHE A 265 -9.41 -6.26 -3.48
CA PHE A 265 -8.90 -7.54 -3.97
C PHE A 265 -9.91 -8.67 -3.81
N TYR A 266 -9.97 -9.53 -4.82
CA TYR A 266 -10.86 -10.69 -4.87
C TYR A 266 -10.27 -11.89 -4.11
N ASP A 267 -11.11 -12.87 -3.75
CA ASP A 267 -10.68 -14.06 -3.00
C ASP A 267 -9.57 -14.84 -3.74
N ASP A 268 -9.69 -15.00 -5.06
CA ASP A 268 -8.69 -15.69 -5.89
C ASP A 268 -7.33 -14.98 -5.90
N GLU A 269 -7.32 -13.66 -5.83
CA GLU A 269 -6.10 -12.86 -5.70
C GLU A 269 -5.46 -13.01 -4.33
N ILE A 270 -6.25 -13.11 -3.25
CA ILE A 270 -5.73 -13.38 -1.90
C ILE A 270 -5.07 -14.76 -1.84
N LEU A 271 -5.67 -15.77 -2.46
CA LEU A 271 -5.07 -17.09 -2.59
C LEU A 271 -3.75 -17.02 -3.37
N ARG A 272 -3.73 -16.26 -4.47
CA ARG A 272 -2.52 -16.10 -5.30
C ARG A 272 -1.41 -15.38 -4.57
N LEU A 273 -1.74 -14.31 -3.83
CA LEU A 273 -0.82 -13.58 -2.99
C LEU A 273 -0.16 -14.49 -1.96
N ALA A 274 -0.96 -15.25 -1.21
CA ALA A 274 -0.42 -16.14 -0.20
C ALA A 274 0.43 -17.28 -0.82
N LYS A 275 0.05 -17.82 -1.98
CA LYS A 275 0.85 -18.83 -2.71
C LYS A 275 2.20 -18.29 -3.19
N SER A 276 2.26 -17.01 -3.56
CA SER A 276 3.48 -16.35 -4.01
C SER A 276 4.47 -16.02 -2.89
N GLY A 277 4.12 -16.26 -1.61
CA GLY A 277 4.87 -15.70 -0.48
C GLY A 277 4.75 -14.18 -0.37
N GLY A 278 3.67 -13.63 -0.94
CA GLY A 278 3.37 -12.21 -0.98
C GLY A 278 2.86 -11.64 0.34
N ILE A 279 2.61 -10.33 0.36
CA ILE A 279 2.09 -9.60 1.52
C ILE A 279 1.03 -8.58 1.13
N ILE A 280 -0.03 -8.49 1.94
CA ILE A 280 -1.02 -7.42 1.90
C ILE A 280 -0.90 -6.54 3.16
N GLY A 281 -0.57 -5.28 2.97
CA GLY A 281 -0.76 -4.24 3.98
C GLY A 281 -2.23 -3.85 4.01
N LEU A 282 -2.90 -4.07 5.15
CA LEU A 282 -4.30 -3.71 5.31
C LEU A 282 -4.42 -2.19 5.51
N GLN A 283 -5.16 -1.55 4.60
CA GLN A 283 -5.38 -0.10 4.64
C GLN A 283 -6.32 0.32 5.77
N LEU A 284 -6.17 1.56 6.24
CA LEU A 284 -6.99 2.10 7.33
C LEU A 284 -8.07 3.07 6.86
N ASP A 285 -8.33 3.22 5.56
CA ASP A 285 -9.43 4.04 5.06
C ASP A 285 -10.79 3.32 5.27
N GLU A 286 -11.64 3.88 6.14
CA GLU A 286 -12.92 3.27 6.51
C GLU A 286 -13.87 3.10 5.32
N ARG A 287 -13.82 4.03 4.34
CA ARG A 287 -14.62 3.99 3.11
C ARG A 287 -14.16 2.89 2.18
N ARG A 288 -12.90 2.46 2.28
CA ARG A 288 -12.33 1.42 1.43
C ARG A 288 -12.49 0.03 2.03
N ILE A 289 -12.37 -0.12 3.34
CA ILE A 289 -12.34 -1.45 3.96
C ILE A 289 -13.72 -2.02 4.33
N ALA A 290 -14.80 -1.25 4.26
CA ALA A 290 -16.10 -1.71 4.71
C ALA A 290 -17.23 -1.32 3.76
N HIS A 291 -18.20 -2.22 3.62
CA HIS A 291 -19.45 -1.93 2.91
C HIS A 291 -20.14 -0.71 3.55
N PRO A 292 -20.78 0.18 2.77
CA PRO A 292 -21.51 1.33 3.32
C PRO A 292 -22.52 0.97 4.42
N ASP A 293 -23.23 -0.16 4.27
CA ASP A 293 -24.18 -0.62 5.29
C ASP A 293 -23.48 -1.09 6.58
N THR A 294 -22.32 -1.73 6.47
CA THR A 294 -21.48 -2.11 7.62
C THR A 294 -20.99 -0.88 8.37
N LEU A 295 -20.52 0.14 7.64
CA LEU A 295 -20.11 1.42 8.22
C LEU A 295 -21.28 2.10 8.96
N LYS A 296 -22.46 2.13 8.33
CA LYS A 296 -23.67 2.71 8.90
C LYS A 296 -24.16 1.96 10.14
N ALA A 297 -24.05 0.64 10.15
CA ALA A 297 -24.41 -0.23 11.27
C ALA A 297 -23.40 -0.19 12.43
N THR A 298 -22.19 0.32 12.19
CA THR A 298 -21.16 0.43 13.23
C THR A 298 -21.61 1.35 14.36
N LYS A 299 -21.50 0.86 15.59
CA LYS A 299 -21.94 1.58 16.79
C LYS A 299 -21.25 2.95 16.91
N LYS A 300 -22.01 3.95 17.36
CA LYS A 300 -21.49 5.29 17.66
C LYS A 300 -21.23 5.44 19.17
N SER A 301 -20.26 6.26 19.54
CA SER A 301 -19.99 6.62 20.94
C SER A 301 -19.37 8.00 21.02
N LEU A 302 -19.48 8.62 22.20
CA LEU A 302 -18.74 9.84 22.54
C LEU A 302 -17.40 9.53 23.25
N LYS A 303 -17.20 8.30 23.73
CA LYS A 303 -15.95 7.88 24.39
C LYS A 303 -14.96 7.38 23.34
N ARG A 304 -13.79 8.03 23.24
CA ARG A 304 -12.73 7.68 22.27
C ARG A 304 -12.38 6.20 22.28
N SER A 305 -12.19 5.59 23.45
CA SER A 305 -11.89 4.15 23.57
C SER A 305 -12.98 3.24 23.01
N LYS A 306 -14.25 3.62 23.11
CA LYS A 306 -15.36 2.87 22.48
C LYS A 306 -15.36 3.06 20.97
N ILE A 307 -15.10 4.28 20.48
CA ILE A 307 -14.98 4.55 19.04
C ILE A 307 -13.87 3.68 18.44
N MET A 308 -12.67 3.69 19.05
CA MET A 308 -11.52 2.89 18.59
C MET A 308 -11.83 1.39 18.59
N HIS A 309 -12.53 0.87 19.61
CA HIS A 309 -12.97 -0.53 19.63
C HIS A 309 -13.94 -0.85 18.48
N TYR A 310 -14.92 0.01 18.20
CA TYR A 310 -15.89 -0.22 17.13
C TYR A 310 -15.26 -0.07 15.74
N ARG A 311 -14.30 0.84 15.57
CA ARG A 311 -13.61 1.08 14.29
C ARG A 311 -12.56 0.02 13.98
N SER A 312 -11.82 -0.45 14.98
CA SER A 312 -10.92 -1.61 14.81
C SER A 312 -11.66 -2.89 14.39
N ALA A 313 -12.96 -3.02 14.70
CA ALA A 313 -13.77 -4.15 14.23
C ALA A 313 -13.95 -4.16 12.69
N LEU A 314 -13.88 -2.99 12.03
CA LEU A 314 -13.93 -2.92 10.56
C LEU A 314 -12.69 -3.54 9.93
N LEU A 315 -11.51 -3.25 10.49
CA LEU A 315 -10.26 -3.90 10.10
C LEU A 315 -10.26 -5.39 10.46
N TRP A 316 -10.81 -5.75 11.61
CA TRP A 316 -10.96 -7.15 12.00
C TRP A 316 -11.81 -7.94 10.99
N ASN A 317 -12.87 -7.36 10.41
CA ASN A 317 -13.65 -8.04 9.37
C ASN A 317 -12.80 -8.40 8.13
N GLN A 318 -11.81 -7.57 7.78
CA GLN A 318 -10.86 -7.85 6.70
C GLN A 318 -9.94 -9.03 7.08
N ILE A 319 -9.40 -9.00 8.28
CA ILE A 319 -8.53 -10.06 8.84
C ILE A 319 -9.28 -11.40 8.88
N GLU A 320 -10.51 -11.41 9.42
CA GLU A 320 -11.36 -12.60 9.51
C GLU A 320 -11.70 -13.16 8.12
N HIS A 321 -11.95 -12.28 7.14
CA HIS A 321 -12.23 -12.69 5.77
C HIS A 321 -11.04 -13.36 5.11
N ILE A 322 -9.85 -12.75 5.16
CA ILE A 322 -8.61 -13.34 4.63
C ILE A 322 -8.35 -14.70 5.29
N ALA A 323 -8.48 -14.77 6.61
CA ALA A 323 -8.31 -16.03 7.34
C ALA A 323 -9.29 -17.11 6.87
N THR A 324 -10.55 -16.75 6.65
CA THR A 324 -11.59 -17.66 6.15
C THR A 324 -11.26 -18.18 4.74
N VAL A 325 -10.85 -17.29 3.83
CA VAL A 325 -10.50 -17.63 2.44
C VAL A 325 -9.30 -18.59 2.41
N LEU A 326 -8.25 -18.29 3.18
CA LEU A 326 -7.03 -19.09 3.22
C LEU A 326 -7.25 -20.45 3.91
N ASP A 327 -7.99 -20.47 5.02
CA ASP A 327 -8.30 -21.70 5.75
C ASP A 327 -9.14 -22.69 4.91
N SER A 328 -10.10 -22.18 4.13
CA SER A 328 -10.92 -23.02 3.24
C SER A 328 -10.13 -23.68 2.11
N HIS A 329 -8.90 -23.23 1.86
CA HIS A 329 -7.99 -23.77 0.85
C HIS A 329 -6.77 -24.47 1.46
N ASP A 330 -6.85 -24.84 2.74
CA ASP A 330 -5.75 -25.46 3.48
C ASP A 330 -4.45 -24.63 3.42
N MET A 331 -4.56 -23.32 3.58
CA MET A 331 -3.42 -22.40 3.64
C MET A 331 -3.27 -21.81 5.05
N PHE A 332 -2.05 -21.40 5.39
CA PHE A 332 -1.82 -20.69 6.65
C PHE A 332 -2.38 -19.26 6.54
N ALA A 333 -3.37 -18.97 7.37
CA ALA A 333 -4.19 -17.76 7.31
C ALA A 333 -3.43 -16.49 7.72
N TRP A 334 -2.46 -16.61 8.63
CA TRP A 334 -1.90 -15.48 9.38
C TRP A 334 -0.55 -15.00 8.87
N GLY A 335 -0.07 -15.52 7.73
CA GLY A 335 1.30 -15.32 7.26
C GLY A 335 1.52 -14.20 6.25
N CYS A 336 0.45 -13.65 5.66
CA CYS A 336 0.56 -12.71 4.54
C CYS A 336 -0.06 -11.33 4.81
N MET A 337 -0.53 -11.07 6.02
CA MET A 337 -1.16 -9.79 6.40
C MET A 337 -0.18 -8.88 7.15
N GLY A 338 -0.18 -7.60 6.82
CA GLY A 338 0.53 -6.53 7.51
C GLY A 338 -0.37 -5.29 7.68
N ILE A 339 0.17 -4.20 8.22
CA ILE A 339 -0.49 -2.89 8.21
C ILE A 339 0.07 -2.04 7.08
N GLY A 340 -0.81 -1.57 6.20
CA GLY A 340 -0.50 -0.64 5.12
C GLY A 340 -1.29 0.65 5.31
N SER A 341 -0.92 1.46 6.32
CA SER A 341 -1.81 2.48 6.88
C SER A 341 -2.34 3.52 5.91
N ASP A 342 -1.55 3.83 4.86
CA ASP A 342 -1.83 4.91 3.91
C ASP A 342 -1.94 6.29 4.62
N PHE A 343 -1.22 6.44 5.74
CA PHE A 343 -1.08 7.71 6.45
C PHE A 343 -0.33 8.72 5.57
N ASP A 344 -0.68 9.98 5.73
CA ASP A 344 -0.25 11.10 4.88
C ASP A 344 -0.69 10.95 3.40
N GLY A 345 -1.56 9.98 3.08
CA GLY A 345 -2.31 9.86 1.85
C GLY A 345 -3.71 10.49 1.92
N ILE A 346 -4.48 10.44 0.82
CA ILE A 346 -5.84 11.00 0.75
C ILE A 346 -6.87 9.99 1.30
N ILE A 347 -6.80 9.74 2.61
CA ILE A 347 -7.64 8.74 3.28
C ILE A 347 -8.63 9.31 4.29
N ASP A 348 -9.70 8.56 4.54
CA ASP A 348 -10.57 8.72 5.70
C ASP A 348 -10.21 7.63 6.73
N SER A 349 -9.16 7.89 7.51
CA SER A 349 -8.61 6.93 8.47
C SER A 349 -9.69 6.44 9.45
N LEU A 350 -9.62 5.17 9.87
CA LEU A 350 -10.47 4.60 10.92
C LEU A 350 -10.61 5.57 12.09
N ASN A 351 -11.83 6.05 12.34
CA ASN A 351 -12.04 7.08 13.33
C ASN A 351 -11.44 6.71 14.71
N GLY A 352 -10.55 7.57 15.22
CA GLY A 352 -9.78 7.35 16.45
C GLY A 352 -8.35 6.86 16.24
N PHE A 353 -7.97 6.50 15.00
CA PHE A 353 -6.62 6.09 14.58
C PHE A 353 -6.12 7.01 13.45
N TRP A 354 -5.64 8.20 13.81
CA TRP A 354 -5.32 9.25 12.83
C TRP A 354 -3.86 9.25 12.42
N THR A 355 -2.97 8.76 13.27
CA THR A 355 -1.53 8.75 13.05
C THR A 355 -0.90 7.45 13.52
N SER A 356 0.39 7.28 13.23
CA SER A 356 1.18 6.15 13.74
C SER A 356 1.20 6.06 15.27
N ALA A 357 0.93 7.15 15.99
CA ALA A 357 0.87 7.18 17.45
C ALA A 357 -0.24 6.28 18.02
N GLU A 358 -1.28 5.99 17.23
CA GLU A 358 -2.39 5.14 17.67
C GLU A 358 -2.24 3.65 17.32
N LEU A 359 -1.21 3.25 16.56
CA LEU A 359 -1.00 1.85 16.18
C LEU A 359 -0.84 0.88 17.37
N PRO A 360 -0.21 1.25 18.51
CA PRO A 360 -0.20 0.37 19.68
C PRO A 360 -1.60 0.10 20.24
N PHE A 361 -2.48 1.11 20.27
CA PHE A 361 -3.87 0.90 20.69
C PHE A 361 -4.65 0.06 19.67
N LEU A 362 -4.32 0.18 18.37
CA LEU A 362 -4.92 -0.66 17.34
C LEU A 362 -4.58 -2.13 17.61
N ALA A 363 -3.33 -2.44 17.93
CA ALA A 363 -2.90 -3.78 18.34
C ALA A 363 -3.72 -4.29 19.53
N ASP A 364 -3.86 -3.49 20.61
CA ASP A 364 -4.64 -3.88 21.79
C ASP A 364 -6.11 -4.21 21.44
N PHE A 365 -6.74 -3.43 20.54
CA PHE A 365 -8.12 -3.70 20.15
C PHE A 365 -8.23 -4.89 19.20
N LEU A 366 -7.30 -5.07 18.26
CA LEU A 366 -7.24 -6.25 17.40
C LEU A 366 -7.04 -7.52 18.23
N GLU A 367 -6.21 -7.49 19.27
CA GLU A 367 -5.98 -8.63 20.16
C GLU A 367 -7.25 -9.02 20.89
N ARG A 368 -8.06 -8.05 21.33
CA ARG A 368 -9.38 -8.34 21.90
C ARG A 368 -10.32 -9.00 20.90
N HIS A 369 -10.34 -8.54 19.65
CA HIS A 369 -11.16 -9.15 18.60
C HIS A 369 -10.67 -10.57 18.28
N ALA A 370 -9.36 -10.77 18.15
CA ALA A 370 -8.73 -12.07 17.94
C ALA A 370 -8.99 -13.04 19.10
N TYR A 371 -8.85 -12.60 20.34
CA TYR A 371 -9.14 -13.40 21.53
C TYR A 371 -10.58 -13.87 21.54
N ASN A 372 -11.54 -12.96 21.27
CA ASN A 372 -12.96 -13.30 21.22
C ASN A 372 -13.27 -14.28 20.08
N TYR A 373 -12.65 -14.09 18.91
CA TYR A 373 -12.80 -14.98 17.78
C TYR A 373 -12.29 -16.39 18.10
N MET A 374 -11.11 -16.48 18.74
CA MET A 374 -10.50 -17.76 19.10
C MET A 374 -11.19 -18.50 20.25
N GLN A 375 -12.17 -17.90 20.94
CA GLN A 375 -13.02 -18.65 21.87
C GLN A 375 -13.93 -19.66 21.14
N ASN A 376 -14.34 -19.34 19.92
CA ASN A 376 -15.18 -20.19 19.07
C ASN A 376 -14.80 -19.96 17.59
N PRO A 377 -13.61 -20.39 17.17
CA PRO A 377 -13.10 -20.10 15.84
C PRO A 377 -13.95 -20.81 14.78
N LYS A 378 -14.14 -20.16 13.63
CA LYS A 378 -14.81 -20.75 12.46
C LYS A 378 -13.82 -21.45 11.51
N LEU A 379 -12.54 -21.41 11.83
CA LEU A 379 -11.46 -22.02 11.05
C LEU A 379 -11.43 -23.53 11.27
N LYS A 380 -11.13 -24.27 10.20
CA LYS A 380 -11.14 -25.73 10.18
C LYS A 380 -9.74 -26.32 10.31
N GLN A 381 -8.71 -25.62 9.85
CA GLN A 381 -7.35 -26.14 9.85
C GLN A 381 -6.67 -25.88 11.18
N GLU A 382 -6.13 -26.92 11.82
CA GLU A 382 -5.45 -26.82 13.12
C GLU A 382 -4.30 -25.80 13.10
N LYS A 383 -3.56 -25.71 11.99
CA LYS A 383 -2.46 -24.73 11.81
C LYS A 383 -2.90 -23.27 11.91
N ASN A 384 -4.19 -23.00 11.77
CA ASN A 384 -4.76 -21.66 11.88
C ASN A 384 -5.34 -21.37 13.27
N LEU A 385 -5.38 -22.36 14.18
CA LEU A 385 -5.84 -22.23 15.55
C LEU A 385 -4.69 -21.83 16.47
N ILE A 386 -4.17 -20.62 16.27
CA ILE A 386 -3.05 -20.05 17.06
C ILE A 386 -3.57 -19.00 18.06
N ASN A 387 -2.71 -18.62 19.01
CA ASN A 387 -3.08 -17.65 20.05
C ASN A 387 -3.30 -16.25 19.48
N ALA A 388 -4.18 -15.49 20.13
CA ALA A 388 -4.58 -14.14 19.69
C ALA A 388 -3.40 -13.15 19.65
N ASP A 389 -2.49 -13.23 20.62
CA ASP A 389 -1.28 -12.41 20.68
C ASP A 389 -0.33 -12.73 19.51
N GLU A 390 -0.21 -14.01 19.13
CA GLU A 390 0.57 -14.42 17.96
C GLU A 390 -0.01 -13.87 16.65
N ILE A 391 -1.33 -13.92 16.48
CA ILE A 391 -2.03 -13.35 15.30
C ILE A 391 -1.70 -11.86 15.17
N VAL A 392 -1.85 -11.11 16.26
CA VAL A 392 -1.64 -9.66 16.26
C VAL A 392 -0.17 -9.33 16.08
N ALA A 393 0.75 -10.04 16.72
CA ALA A 393 2.19 -9.83 16.53
C ALA A 393 2.62 -10.03 15.06
N ARG A 394 2.04 -11.05 14.39
CA ARG A 394 2.27 -11.29 12.95
C ARG A 394 1.77 -10.13 12.10
N ILE A 395 0.52 -9.70 12.30
CA ILE A 395 -0.13 -8.64 11.50
C ILE A 395 0.49 -7.26 11.75
N MET A 396 0.82 -6.95 13.00
CA MET A 396 1.34 -5.63 13.39
C MET A 396 2.82 -5.41 13.04
N GLY A 397 3.52 -6.44 12.53
CA GLY A 397 4.86 -6.25 11.99
C GLY A 397 5.65 -7.52 11.67
N GLY A 398 5.35 -8.65 12.34
CA GLY A 398 6.12 -9.89 12.16
C GLY A 398 6.18 -10.36 10.70
N ASN A 399 5.05 -10.36 9.99
CA ASN A 399 5.00 -10.77 8.59
C ASN A 399 5.74 -9.80 7.67
N ALA A 400 5.66 -8.49 7.92
CA ALA A 400 6.35 -7.48 7.11
C ALA A 400 7.88 -7.59 7.26
N ILE A 401 8.36 -7.84 8.48
CA ILE A 401 9.79 -8.08 8.76
C ILE A 401 10.26 -9.34 8.03
N GLU A 402 9.49 -10.44 8.11
CA GLU A 402 9.83 -11.69 7.43
C GLU A 402 9.81 -11.56 5.90
N PHE A 403 8.85 -10.79 5.37
CA PHE A 403 8.77 -10.46 3.96
C PHE A 403 10.00 -9.68 3.50
N MET A 404 10.41 -8.65 4.24
CA MET A 404 11.62 -7.88 3.94
C MET A 404 12.88 -8.74 4.04
N ARG A 405 13.00 -9.59 5.07
CA ARG A 405 14.13 -10.50 5.26
C ARG A 405 14.36 -11.40 4.03
N THR A 406 13.28 -11.80 3.37
CA THR A 406 13.33 -12.71 2.24
C THR A 406 13.54 -11.99 0.91
N ASN A 407 12.99 -10.78 0.77
CA ASN A 407 12.82 -10.14 -0.54
C ASN A 407 13.57 -8.81 -0.72
N TYR A 408 14.03 -8.17 0.36
CA TYR A 408 14.72 -6.88 0.29
C TYR A 408 16.24 -7.07 0.34
N THR A 409 16.80 -7.40 -0.83
CA THR A 409 18.21 -7.79 -1.02
C THR A 409 19.08 -6.71 -1.65
#